data_AF-J0CVV7-F1
#
_entry.id   AF-J0CVV7-F1
#
_cell.length_a   1.000
_cell.length_b   1.000
_cell.length_c   1.000
_cell.angle_alpha   90.00
_cell.angle_beta   90.00
_cell.angle_gamma   90.00
#
_symmetry.space_group_name_H-M   'P 1'
#
loop_
_entity.id
_entity.type
_entity.pdbx_description
1 polymer ?
#
loop_
_entity_poly.entity_id
_entity_poly.type
_entity_poly.pdbx_seq_one_letter_code
_entity_poly.pdbx_strand_id
1 'polypeptide(L)' 'MTQHSGITKPALQPDDVAMLKAVLRQWCQENSCDIDSSAAQHVARELVSWFECGIRSQHKLSGLMRHMHLESRSSPISTR' A
#
# COMPACT_ATOMS: atom_id res chain seq x y z
N MET A 1 -3.41 27.67 22.59
CA MET A 1 -4.36 26.54 22.52
C MET A 1 -4.14 25.84 21.19
N THR A 2 -3.26 24.84 21.17
CA THR A 2 -3.07 23.99 19.98
C THR A 2 -4.30 23.11 19.85
N GLN A 3 -5.16 23.46 18.89
CA GLN A 3 -6.33 22.66 18.51
C GLN A 3 -5.81 21.30 18.03
N HIS A 4 -5.71 20.34 18.94
CA HIS A 4 -5.63 18.93 18.60
C HIS A 4 -7.01 18.56 18.07
N SER A 5 -7.25 18.88 16.80
CA SER A 5 -8.40 18.35 16.06
C SER A 5 -8.37 16.85 16.29
N GLY A 6 -9.36 16.35 17.03
CA GLY A 6 -9.58 14.92 17.18
C GLY A 6 -9.81 14.37 15.78
N ILE A 7 -8.73 13.94 15.13
CA ILE A 7 -8.76 13.22 13.88
C ILE A 7 -9.34 11.87 14.27
N THR A 8 -10.68 11.80 14.28
CA THR A 8 -11.38 10.56 14.01
C THR A 8 -10.85 10.10 12.67
N LYS A 9 -9.80 9.27 12.67
CA LYS A 9 -9.42 8.51 11.49
C LYS A 9 -10.72 7.83 11.06
N PRO A 10 -11.35 8.24 9.93
CA PRO A 10 -12.59 7.61 9.53
C PRO A 10 -12.26 6.12 9.41
N ALA A 11 -13.02 5.31 10.14
CA ALA A 11 -12.81 3.87 10.12
C ALA A 11 -12.81 3.43 8.66
N LEU A 12 -11.80 2.64 8.27
CA LEU A 12 -11.75 2.02 6.94
C LEU A 12 -13.12 1.40 6.67
N GLN A 13 -13.83 1.96 5.69
CA GLN A 13 -15.14 1.42 5.36
C GLN A 13 -14.94 0.04 4.72
N PRO A 14 -15.92 -0.86 4.84
CA PRO A 14 -15.85 -2.15 4.17
C PRO A 14 -15.63 -2.01 2.65
N ASP A 15 -16.13 -0.93 2.05
CA ASP A 15 -15.91 -0.58 0.65
C ASP A 15 -14.44 -0.24 0.35
N ASP A 16 -13.81 0.57 1.21
CA ASP A 16 -12.38 0.90 1.11
C ASP A 16 -11.52 -0.36 1.22
N VAL A 17 -11.85 -1.25 2.16
CA VAL A 17 -11.14 -2.54 2.33
C VAL A 17 -11.32 -3.42 1.10
N ALA A 18 -12.51 -3.45 0.50
CA ALA A 18 -12.75 -4.19 -0.74
C ALA A 18 -11.90 -3.64 -1.89
N MET A 19 -11.79 -2.30 -2.02
CA MET A 19 -10.92 -1.66 -3.00
C MET A 19 -9.45 -2.02 -2.76
N LEU A 20 -8.94 -1.90 -1.53
CA LEU A 20 -7.55 -2.23 -1.19
C LEU A 20 -7.23 -3.71 -1.48
N LYS A 21 -8.15 -4.63 -1.16
CA LYS A 21 -8.02 -6.05 -1.49
C LYS A 21 -8.05 -6.30 -3.00
N ALA A 22 -8.86 -5.58 -3.77
CA ALA A 22 -8.89 -5.69 -5.22
C ALA A 22 -7.54 -5.26 -5.84
N VAL A 23 -6.98 -4.13 -5.38
CA VAL A 23 -5.66 -3.66 -5.80
C VAL A 23 -4.57 -4.68 -5.46
N LEU A 24 -4.58 -5.20 -4.23
CA LEU A 24 -3.63 -6.21 -3.77
C LEU A 24 -3.70 -7.48 -4.62
N ARG A 25 -4.91 -8.00 -4.89
CA ARG A 25 -5.11 -9.20 -5.72
C ARG A 25 -4.57 -9.02 -7.13
N GLN A 26 -4.79 -7.86 -7.73
CA GLN A 26 -4.28 -7.56 -9.05
C GLN A 26 -2.74 -7.57 -9.06
N TRP A 27 -2.12 -6.91 -8.07
CA TRP A 27 -0.67 -6.93 -7.94
C TRP A 27 -0.11 -8.33 -7.69
N CYS A 28 -0.80 -9.15 -6.89
CA CYS A 28 -0.40 -10.53 -6.67
C CYS A 28 -0.38 -11.34 -7.96
N GLN A 29 -1.41 -11.19 -8.81
CA GLN A 29 -1.44 -11.80 -10.15
C GLN A 29 -0.32 -11.28 -11.06
N GLU A 30 -0.08 -9.96 -11.08
CA GLU A 30 0.97 -9.36 -11.89
C GLU A 30 2.38 -9.83 -11.47
N ASN A 31 2.61 -10.05 -10.17
CA ASN A 31 3.91 -10.46 -9.61
C ASN A 31 4.04 -11.98 -9.42
N SER A 32 3.04 -12.76 -9.85
CA SER A 32 2.99 -14.21 -9.65
C SER A 32 3.26 -14.62 -8.20
N CYS A 33 2.66 -13.90 -7.25
CA CYS A 33 2.78 -14.19 -5.82
C CYS A 33 1.42 -14.48 -5.20
N ASP A 34 1.43 -15.25 -4.12
CA ASP A 34 0.23 -15.63 -3.40
C ASP A 34 -0.25 -14.51 -2.48
N ILE A 35 -1.55 -14.40 -2.24
CA ILE A 35 -2.11 -13.35 -1.37
C ILE A 35 -1.73 -13.57 0.11
N ASP A 36 -1.43 -14.81 0.47
CA ASP A 36 -0.92 -15.21 1.78
C ASP A 36 0.62 -15.08 1.90
N SER A 37 1.30 -14.70 0.81
CA SER A 37 2.75 -14.48 0.83
C SER A 37 3.12 -13.28 1.70
N SER A 38 4.30 -13.34 2.32
CA SER A 38 4.88 -12.21 3.07
C SER A 38 4.97 -10.93 2.23
N ALA A 39 5.19 -11.06 0.92
CA ALA A 39 5.21 -9.95 -0.01
C ALA A 39 3.84 -9.26 -0.12
N ALA A 40 2.77 -10.04 -0.24
CA ALA A 40 1.41 -9.52 -0.30
C ALA A 40 1.00 -8.87 1.03
N GLN A 41 1.39 -9.46 2.17
CA GLN A 41 1.16 -8.87 3.49
C GLN A 41 1.89 -7.53 3.67
N HIS A 42 3.12 -7.41 3.16
CA HIS A 42 3.88 -6.15 3.21
C HIS A 42 3.17 -5.07 2.38
N VAL A 43 2.83 -5.40 1.14
CA VAL A 43 2.08 -4.50 0.25
C VAL A 43 0.73 -4.09 0.85
N ALA A 44 0.02 -5.00 1.51
CA ALA A 44 -1.25 -4.70 2.16
C ALA A 44 -1.09 -3.62 3.26
N ARG A 45 0.01 -3.64 4.01
CA ARG A 45 0.31 -2.62 5.03
C ARG A 45 0.60 -1.28 4.40
N GLU A 46 1.39 -1.25 3.33
CA GLU A 46 1.71 -0.02 2.59
C GLU A 46 0.45 0.59 1.95
N LEU A 47 -0.41 -0.24 1.39
CA LEU A 47 -1.72 0.15 0.85
C LEU A 47 -2.57 0.88 1.90
N VAL A 48 -2.65 0.33 3.12
CA VAL A 48 -3.36 0.96 4.25
C VAL A 48 -2.67 2.26 4.66
N SER A 49 -1.34 2.27 4.75
CA SER A 49 -0.54 3.46 5.11
C SER A 49 -0.77 4.62 4.13
N TRP A 50 -0.72 4.36 2.81
CA TRP A 50 -1.02 5.36 1.79
C TRP A 50 -2.47 5.83 1.84
N PHE A 51 -3.41 4.91 2.10
CA PHE A 51 -4.81 5.26 2.27
C PHE A 51 -5.04 6.19 3.47
N GLU A 52 -4.40 5.89 4.61
CA GLU A 52 -4.41 6.71 5.83
C GLU A 52 -3.73 8.08 5.62
N CYS A 53 -2.71 8.14 4.76
CA CYS A 53 -2.06 9.38 4.34
C CYS A 53 -2.95 10.26 3.43
N GLY A 54 -4.04 9.70 2.89
CA GLY A 54 -5.03 10.40 2.06
C GLY A 54 -5.07 9.94 0.59
N ILE A 55 -4.32 8.90 0.22
CA ILE A 55 -4.29 8.36 -1.14
C ILE A 55 -5.40 7.30 -1.29
N ARG A 56 -6.60 7.75 -1.67
CA ARG A 56 -7.79 6.90 -1.83
C ARG A 56 -8.10 6.48 -3.26
N SER A 57 -7.18 6.71 -4.20
CA SER A 57 -7.38 6.35 -5.60
C SER A 57 -6.73 5.01 -5.92
N GLN A 58 -7.52 4.02 -6.33
CA GLN A 58 -7.03 2.72 -6.80
C GLN A 58 -5.88 2.85 -7.81
N HIS A 59 -6.02 3.72 -8.81
CA HIS A 59 -4.99 3.92 -9.83
C HIS A 59 -3.67 4.46 -9.25
N LYS A 60 -3.74 5.36 -8.26
CA LYS A 60 -2.55 5.89 -7.58
C LYS A 60 -1.88 4.80 -6.74
N LEU A 61 -2.66 4.04 -5.98
CA LEU A 61 -2.16 2.92 -5.18
C LEU A 61 -1.48 1.86 -6.06
N SER A 62 -2.12 1.44 -7.15
CA SER A 62 -1.54 0.53 -8.14
C SER A 62 -0.25 1.08 -8.75
N GLY A 63 -0.21 2.38 -9.06
CA GLY A 63 1.00 3.06 -9.53
C GLY A 63 2.13 2.96 -8.51
N LEU A 64 1.89 3.40 -7.27
CA LEU A 64 2.87 3.38 -6.18
C LEU A 64 3.45 1.98 -5.95
N MET A 65 2.62 0.95 -5.99
CA MET A 65 3.08 -0.45 -5.83
C MET A 65 4.02 -0.93 -6.94
N ARG A 66 3.81 -0.48 -8.18
CA ARG A 66 4.74 -0.77 -9.29
C ARG A 66 6.09 -0.06 -9.08
N HIS A 67 6.09 1.10 -8.45
CA HIS A 67 7.31 1.86 -8.12
C HIS A 67 8.04 1.31 -6.88
N MET A 68 7.32 0.84 -5.87
CA MET A 68 7.88 0.26 -4.63
C MET A 68 8.78 -0.95 -4.92
N HIS A 69 8.48 -1.72 -5.96
CA HIS A 69 9.30 -2.86 -6.36
C HIS A 69 10.69 -2.45 -6.91
N LEU A 70 10.90 -1.20 -7.32
CA LEU A 70 12.25 -0.71 -7.66
C LEU A 70 13.12 -0.50 -6.41
N GLU A 71 12.53 -0.10 -5.28
CA GLU A 71 13.31 0.26 -4.09
C GLU A 71 13.83 -0.97 -3.32
N SER A 72 13.15 -2.11 -3.40
CA SER A 72 13.67 -3.36 -2.80
C SER A 72 14.82 -3.99 -3.60
N ARG A 73 15.09 -3.51 -4.83
CA ARG A 73 16.23 -3.95 -5.64
C ARG A 73 17.37 -2.92 -5.70
N SER A 74 17.17 -1.73 -5.14
CA SER A 74 18.24 -0.75 -4.94
C SER A 74 18.79 -0.87 -3.53
N SER A 75 19.50 -1.96 -3.26
CA SER A 75 20.75 -1.79 -2.52
C SER A 75 21.65 -0.95 -3.43
N PRO A 76 22.05 0.28 -3.10
CA PRO A 76 23.26 0.80 -3.69
C PRO A 76 24.36 -0.16 -3.22
N ILE A 77 24.82 -1.01 -4.14
CA ILE A 77 26.19 -1.50 -4.11
C ILE A 77 27.04 -0.22 -4.11
N SER A 78 27.40 0.24 -2.92
CA SER A 78 28.55 1.11 -2.72
C SER A 78 29.54 0.27 -1.93
N THR A 79 30.05 -0.74 -2.62
CA THR A 79 31.28 -1.41 -2.24
C THR A 79 32.41 -0.59 -2.86
N ARG A 80 33.20 0.01 -1.97
CA ARG A 80 34.58 0.47 -2.11
C ARG A 80 34.82 1.92 -2.52
#